data_AF-A0A4R3L769-F1
#
_entry.id   AF-A0A4R3L769-F1
#
_cell.length_a   1.000
_cell.length_b   1.000
_cell.length_c   1.000
_cell.angle_alpha   90.00
_cell.angle_beta   90.00
_cell.angle_gamma   90.00
#
_symmetry.space_group_name_H-M   'P 1'
#
loop_
_entity.id
_entity.type
_entity.pdbx_description
1 polymer ?
#
loop_
_entity_poly.entity_id
_entity_poly.type
_entity_poly.pdbx_seq_one_letter_code
_entity_poly.pdbx_strand_id
1 'polypeptide(L)'
;MSTIPDVTPNDIRNVLIDTADIIEGFPAHIVNAEKALKALQDGYRNSNQPSLEPLVRVTDENQSILSDNPLERALALTILIKDNKLTREEIWKYTNDESPMVKKVALQGLGDPIDQIERREYWIRAHKESSDFGVRESWAYTLLNTTAKEELDKWMSLVEYKSIDIWICINLFLQKYFPDAPEMDILPDPDPTIMDSFIAPVLDWYKNNNGKF
;
A
#
# COMPACT_ATOMS: atom_id res chain seq x y z
N MET A 1 -17.45 -17.61 -21.90
CA MET A 1 -17.60 -16.65 -23.01
C MET A 1 -17.66 -15.26 -22.41
N SER A 2 -17.06 -14.24 -23.04
CA SER A 2 -17.15 -12.84 -22.57
C SER A 2 -18.61 -12.38 -22.56
N THR A 3 -19.02 -11.65 -21.53
CA THR A 3 -20.35 -11.02 -21.42
C THR A 3 -20.49 -9.80 -22.34
N ILE A 4 -19.38 -9.27 -22.83
CA ILE A 4 -19.35 -8.16 -23.79
C ILE A 4 -18.47 -8.62 -24.96
N PRO A 5 -19.07 -9.19 -26.03
CA PRO A 5 -18.33 -9.60 -27.22
C PRO A 5 -17.71 -8.37 -27.91
N ASP A 6 -16.64 -8.60 -28.67
CA ASP A 6 -15.98 -7.59 -29.52
C ASP A 6 -15.32 -6.41 -28.78
N VAL A 7 -15.00 -6.58 -27.50
CA VAL A 7 -14.21 -5.62 -26.71
C VAL A 7 -12.72 -5.93 -26.85
N THR A 8 -11.92 -4.94 -27.24
CA THR A 8 -10.46 -5.04 -27.23
C THR A 8 -9.87 -4.56 -25.90
N PRO A 9 -8.63 -4.94 -25.55
CA PRO A 9 -7.95 -4.41 -24.38
C PRO A 9 -7.83 -2.87 -24.37
N ASN A 10 -7.72 -2.24 -25.54
CA ASN A 10 -7.68 -0.78 -25.66
C ASN A 10 -9.03 -0.14 -25.34
N ASP A 11 -10.14 -0.77 -25.78
CA ASP A 11 -11.48 -0.30 -25.41
C ASP A 11 -11.66 -0.35 -23.89
N ILE A 12 -11.25 -1.45 -23.25
CA ILE A 12 -11.31 -1.58 -21.78
C ILE A 12 -10.49 -0.47 -21.13
N ARG A 13 -9.23 -0.31 -21.55
CA ARG A 13 -8.31 0.67 -20.96
C ARG A 13 -8.85 2.09 -21.08
N ASN A 14 -9.29 2.49 -22.27
CA ASN A 14 -9.76 3.86 -22.51
C ASN A 14 -11.04 4.14 -21.73
N VAL A 15 -11.97 3.19 -21.72
CA VAL A 15 -13.21 3.34 -20.94
C VAL A 15 -12.91 3.43 -19.44
N LEU A 16 -11.99 2.61 -18.91
CA LEU A 16 -11.57 2.71 -17.50
C LEU A 16 -10.99 4.09 -17.15
N ILE A 17 -10.22 4.70 -18.07
CA ILE A 17 -9.66 6.04 -17.88
C ILE A 17 -10.76 7.10 -17.88
N ASP A 18 -11.67 7.04 -18.87
CA ASP A 18 -12.72 8.05 -19.06
C ASP A 18 -13.80 8.00 -17.98
N THR A 19 -14.03 6.82 -17.39
CA THR A 19 -15.02 6.63 -16.33
C THR A 19 -14.42 6.63 -14.93
N ALA A 20 -13.13 6.93 -14.79
CA ALA A 20 -12.47 6.98 -13.49
C ALA A 20 -13.02 8.12 -12.62
N ASP A 21 -13.13 7.87 -11.31
CA ASP A 21 -13.59 8.87 -10.36
C ASP A 21 -12.42 9.74 -9.87
N ILE A 22 -12.71 11.03 -9.70
CA ILE A 22 -11.80 11.97 -9.04
C ILE A 22 -12.19 12.01 -7.56
N ILE A 23 -11.26 11.64 -6.69
CA ILE A 23 -11.42 11.78 -5.24
C ILE A 23 -10.63 13.00 -4.79
N GLU A 24 -11.30 13.93 -4.12
CA GLU A 24 -10.66 15.13 -3.57
C GLU A 24 -9.53 14.74 -2.61
N GLY A 25 -8.35 15.34 -2.81
CA GLY A 25 -7.16 15.04 -2.02
C GLY A 25 -6.39 13.76 -2.43
N PHE A 26 -6.89 12.98 -3.40
CA PHE A 26 -6.17 11.82 -3.93
C PHE A 26 -5.40 12.18 -5.21
N PRO A 27 -4.12 11.80 -5.35
CA PRO A 27 -3.23 12.30 -6.42
C PRO A 27 -3.46 11.65 -7.80
N ALA A 28 -4.46 10.79 -7.96
CA ALA A 28 -4.76 10.08 -9.20
C ALA A 28 -6.26 9.81 -9.35
N HIS A 29 -6.74 9.54 -10.56
CA HIS A 29 -8.11 9.04 -10.73
C HIS A 29 -8.22 7.59 -10.25
N ILE A 30 -9.33 7.24 -9.61
CA ILE A 30 -9.60 5.88 -9.14
C ILE A 30 -10.44 5.15 -10.20
N VAL A 31 -9.99 3.94 -10.55
CA VAL A 31 -10.72 3.08 -11.47
C VAL A 31 -12.10 2.75 -10.90
N ASN A 32 -13.16 3.15 -11.62
CA ASN A 32 -14.53 2.74 -11.32
C ASN A 32 -14.94 1.63 -12.29
N ALA A 33 -14.76 0.38 -11.85
CA ALA A 33 -15.04 -0.80 -12.66
C ALA A 33 -16.53 -0.91 -13.04
N GLU A 34 -17.45 -0.48 -12.16
CA GLU A 34 -18.89 -0.51 -12.42
C GLU A 34 -19.29 0.48 -13.52
N LYS A 35 -18.83 1.73 -13.45
CA LYS A 35 -19.06 2.73 -14.49
C LYS A 35 -18.44 2.31 -15.82
N ALA A 36 -17.23 1.76 -15.79
CA ALA A 36 -16.57 1.26 -16.99
C ALA A 36 -17.36 0.10 -17.62
N LEU A 37 -17.81 -0.85 -16.79
CA LEU A 37 -18.61 -1.99 -17.23
C LEU A 37 -19.93 -1.53 -17.84
N LYS A 38 -20.63 -0.59 -17.19
CA LYS A 38 -21.88 -0.02 -17.71
C LYS A 38 -21.67 0.70 -19.04
N ALA A 39 -20.64 1.53 -19.15
CA ALA A 39 -20.30 2.21 -20.41
C ALA A 39 -20.00 1.20 -21.53
N LEU A 40 -19.28 0.11 -21.22
CA LEU A 40 -19.04 -0.97 -22.19
C LEU A 40 -20.33 -1.71 -22.57
N GLN A 41 -21.25 -1.94 -21.63
CA GLN A 41 -22.55 -2.54 -21.91
C GLN A 41 -23.44 -1.64 -22.77
N ASP A 42 -23.37 -0.32 -22.58
CA ASP A 42 -24.08 0.70 -23.35
C ASP A 42 -23.47 0.93 -24.76
N GLY A 43 -22.41 0.19 -25.10
CA GLY A 43 -21.78 0.23 -26.42
C GLY A 43 -20.68 1.29 -26.59
N TYR A 44 -20.28 1.99 -25.52
CA TYR A 44 -19.18 2.93 -25.58
C TYR A 44 -17.84 2.20 -25.79
N ARG A 45 -17.10 2.57 -26.83
CA ARG A 45 -15.80 2.01 -27.22
C ARG A 45 -14.92 3.18 -27.62
N ASN A 46 -14.30 3.85 -26.66
CA ASN A 46 -13.34 4.90 -27.01
C ASN A 46 -12.17 4.25 -27.76
N SER A 47 -12.13 4.44 -29.08
CA SER A 47 -11.12 3.87 -29.97
C SER A 47 -9.93 4.79 -30.21
N ASN A 48 -9.90 5.95 -29.54
CA ASN A 48 -8.72 6.82 -29.58
C ASN A 48 -7.52 6.05 -29.06
N GLN A 49 -6.37 6.21 -29.70
CA GLN A 49 -5.15 5.65 -29.12
C GLN A 49 -4.89 6.35 -27.78
N PRO A 50 -4.72 5.61 -26.68
CA PRO A 50 -4.35 6.22 -25.42
C PRO A 50 -3.03 6.96 -25.60
N SER A 51 -2.95 8.18 -25.07
CA SER A 51 -1.69 8.90 -25.04
C SER A 51 -0.67 8.06 -24.26
N LEU A 52 0.44 7.73 -24.91
CA LEU A 52 1.60 7.10 -24.26
C LEU A 52 2.51 8.16 -23.63
N GLU A 53 2.22 9.43 -23.86
CA GLU A 53 2.94 10.54 -23.26
C GLU A 53 2.66 10.56 -21.75
N PRO A 54 3.70 10.44 -20.90
CA PRO A 54 3.50 10.48 -19.46
C PRO A 54 2.99 11.86 -19.04
N LEU A 55 2.00 11.87 -18.14
CA LEU A 55 1.39 13.09 -17.61
C LEU A 55 2.40 14.00 -16.88
N VAL A 56 3.45 13.39 -16.32
CA VAL A 56 4.51 14.07 -15.59
C VAL A 56 5.86 13.52 -16.08
N ARG A 57 6.81 14.42 -16.32
CA ARG A 57 8.18 14.09 -16.72
C ARG A 57 9.17 14.78 -15.81
N VAL A 58 10.03 14.00 -15.16
CA VAL A 58 11.16 14.54 -14.41
C VAL A 58 12.29 14.84 -15.40
N THR A 59 12.66 16.11 -15.52
CA THR A 59 13.74 16.58 -16.42
C THR A 59 15.02 16.92 -15.67
N ASP A 60 14.89 17.36 -14.42
CA ASP A 60 15.97 17.49 -13.44
C ASP A 60 15.44 17.02 -12.10
N GLU A 61 15.88 15.86 -11.64
CA GLU A 61 15.40 15.26 -10.40
C GLU A 61 15.68 16.12 -9.15
N ASN A 62 16.72 16.96 -9.18
CA ASN A 62 17.08 17.82 -8.03
C ASN A 62 16.15 19.03 -7.91
N GLN A 63 15.50 19.44 -9.01
CA GLN A 63 14.46 20.47 -8.99
C GLN A 63 13.07 19.84 -8.80
N SER A 64 12.78 18.75 -9.53
CA SER A 64 11.49 18.06 -9.48
C SER A 64 11.18 17.49 -8.09
N ILE A 65 12.18 17.16 -7.27
CA ILE A 65 11.97 16.72 -5.88
C ILE A 65 11.35 17.81 -4.98
N LEU A 66 11.42 19.08 -5.39
CA LEU A 66 10.83 20.23 -4.71
C LEU A 66 9.47 20.65 -5.30
N SER A 67 8.96 19.92 -6.30
CA SER A 67 7.73 20.25 -7.00
C SER A 67 6.50 20.21 -6.07
N ASP A 68 5.53 21.09 -6.31
CA ASP A 68 4.21 21.01 -5.63
C ASP A 68 3.43 19.77 -6.09
N ASN A 69 3.77 19.18 -7.24
CA ASN A 69 3.11 17.98 -7.74
C ASN A 69 3.66 16.72 -7.05
N PRO A 70 2.85 15.99 -6.26
CA PRO A 70 3.31 14.81 -5.52
C PRO A 70 3.77 13.67 -6.43
N LEU A 71 3.19 13.52 -7.62
CA LEU A 71 3.61 12.50 -8.59
C LEU A 71 5.00 12.84 -9.15
N GLU A 72 5.26 14.11 -9.44
CA GLU A 72 6.58 14.57 -9.89
C GLU A 72 7.63 14.38 -8.81
N ARG A 73 7.35 14.77 -7.56
CA ARG A 73 8.24 14.52 -6.42
C ARG A 73 8.52 13.04 -6.22
N ALA A 74 7.49 12.19 -6.26
CA ALA A 74 7.65 10.75 -6.06
C ALA A 74 8.52 10.12 -7.16
N LEU A 75 8.34 10.54 -8.42
CA LEU A 75 9.18 10.10 -9.54
C LEU A 75 10.63 10.59 -9.38
N ALA A 76 10.83 11.85 -9.01
CA ALA A 76 12.15 12.41 -8.79
C ALA A 76 12.87 11.69 -7.64
N LEU A 77 12.16 11.44 -6.53
CA LEU A 77 12.69 10.70 -5.38
C LEU A 77 13.11 9.29 -5.77
N THR A 78 12.29 8.61 -6.59
CA THR A 78 12.59 7.27 -7.11
C THR A 78 13.90 7.28 -7.92
N ILE A 79 14.08 8.25 -8.80
CA ILE A 79 15.30 8.41 -9.61
C ILE A 79 16.51 8.66 -8.71
N LEU A 80 16.39 9.60 -7.77
CA LEU A 80 17.45 9.95 -6.81
C LEU A 80 17.89 8.75 -5.96
N ILE A 81 16.94 7.96 -5.44
CA ILE A 81 17.22 6.74 -4.66
C ILE A 81 17.92 5.70 -5.55
N LYS A 82 17.38 5.43 -6.74
CA LYS A 82 17.91 4.41 -7.64
C LYS A 82 19.34 4.70 -8.09
N ASP A 83 19.65 5.98 -8.30
CA ASP A 83 20.98 6.45 -8.69
C ASP A 83 21.93 6.60 -7.49
N ASN A 84 21.50 6.24 -6.27
CA ASN A 84 22.24 6.40 -5.01
C ASN A 84 22.69 7.86 -4.76
N LYS A 85 21.87 8.83 -5.16
CA LYS A 85 22.14 10.27 -4.99
C LYS A 85 21.68 10.82 -3.64
N LEU A 86 21.00 10.01 -2.83
CA LEU A 86 20.55 10.37 -1.48
C LEU A 86 21.12 9.41 -0.45
N THR A 87 21.52 9.94 0.70
CA THR A 87 21.84 9.12 1.87
C THR A 87 20.57 8.61 2.56
N ARG A 88 20.72 7.60 3.42
CA ARG A 88 19.60 7.05 4.20
C ARG A 88 18.92 8.12 5.05
N GLU A 89 19.69 9.03 5.65
CA GLU A 89 19.19 10.14 6.46
C GLU A 89 18.40 11.15 5.62
N GLU A 90 18.78 11.34 4.36
CA GLU A 90 18.04 12.20 3.43
C GLU A 90 16.72 11.55 3.02
N ILE A 91 16.72 10.26 2.69
CA ILE A 91 15.50 9.50 2.39
C ILE A 91 14.52 9.54 3.56
N TRP A 92 15.02 9.43 4.80
CA TRP A 92 14.21 9.55 6.02
C TRP A 92 13.38 10.82 6.10
N LYS A 93 13.89 11.96 5.59
CA LYS A 93 13.15 13.22 5.60
C LYS A 93 11.84 13.10 4.81
N TYR A 94 11.86 12.40 3.68
CA TYR A 94 10.71 12.21 2.79
C TYR A 94 9.64 11.26 3.36
N THR A 95 9.94 10.51 4.42
CA THR A 95 8.90 9.77 5.17
C THR A 95 7.92 10.68 5.91
N ASN A 96 8.22 11.98 6.00
CA ASN A 96 7.36 13.01 6.57
C ASN A 96 6.68 13.89 5.50
N ASP A 97 6.84 13.57 4.21
CA ASP A 97 6.18 14.30 3.13
C ASP A 97 4.66 14.26 3.32
N GLU A 98 3.97 15.32 2.94
CA GLU A 98 2.50 15.39 3.03
C GLU A 98 1.81 14.34 2.14
N SER A 99 2.46 13.96 1.04
CA SER A 99 1.92 13.02 0.07
C SER A 99 2.18 11.59 0.51
N PRO A 100 1.11 10.77 0.66
CA PRO A 100 1.24 9.34 0.91
C PRO A 100 2.09 8.62 -0.14
N MET A 101 2.06 9.08 -1.39
CA MET A 101 2.83 8.49 -2.49
C MET A 101 4.33 8.71 -2.28
N VAL A 102 4.75 9.93 -1.94
CA VAL A 102 6.16 10.26 -1.68
C VAL A 102 6.65 9.51 -0.45
N LYS A 103 5.85 9.46 0.63
CA LYS A 103 6.17 8.66 1.82
C LYS A 103 6.47 7.20 1.45
N LYS A 104 5.60 6.57 0.65
CA LYS A 104 5.77 5.16 0.21
C LYS A 104 7.04 4.94 -0.59
N VAL A 105 7.40 5.86 -1.49
CA VAL A 105 8.67 5.80 -2.23
C VAL A 105 9.86 5.91 -1.27
N ALA A 106 9.80 6.83 -0.30
CA ALA A 106 10.85 6.98 0.71
C ALA A 106 11.02 5.70 1.53
N LEU A 107 9.91 5.13 2.01
CA LEU A 107 9.84 3.83 2.68
C LEU A 107 10.51 2.71 1.88
N GLN A 108 10.17 2.58 0.60
CA GLN A 108 10.80 1.60 -0.30
C GLN A 108 12.30 1.85 -0.46
N GLY A 109 12.72 3.12 -0.54
CA GLY A 109 14.12 3.50 -0.61
C GLY A 109 14.92 3.21 0.65
N LEU A 110 14.30 3.34 1.83
CA LEU A 110 14.92 2.92 3.08
C LEU A 110 15.03 1.38 3.13
N GLY A 111 14.02 0.65 2.68
CA GLY A 111 13.98 -0.80 2.83
C GLY A 111 14.02 -1.21 4.31
N ASP A 112 14.63 -2.34 4.62
CA ASP A 112 14.67 -2.89 5.98
C ASP A 112 15.40 -1.97 6.97
N PRO A 113 15.00 -1.95 8.26
CA PRO A 113 15.74 -1.23 9.29
C PRO A 113 17.13 -1.84 9.48
N ILE A 114 18.16 -1.00 9.55
CA ILE A 114 19.57 -1.43 9.65
C ILE A 114 20.03 -1.70 11.09
N ASP A 115 19.30 -1.16 12.07
CA ASP A 115 19.57 -1.37 13.49
C ASP A 115 18.30 -1.33 14.35
N GLN A 116 18.45 -1.55 15.66
CA GLN A 116 17.34 -1.58 16.62
C GLN A 116 16.75 -0.19 16.92
N ILE A 117 17.53 0.87 16.76
CA ILE A 117 17.04 2.25 16.96
C ILE A 117 16.08 2.57 15.82
N GLU A 118 16.51 2.30 14.59
CA GLU A 118 15.70 2.51 13.41
C GLU A 118 14.47 1.60 13.38
N ARG A 119 14.63 0.32 13.77
CA ARG A 119 13.50 -0.61 13.89
C ARG A 119 12.43 -0.09 14.86
N ARG A 120 12.84 0.54 15.97
CA ARG A 120 11.90 1.17 16.90
C ARG A 120 11.16 2.33 16.23
N GLU A 121 11.85 3.15 15.44
CA GLU A 121 11.21 4.23 14.70
C GLU A 121 10.19 3.69 13.68
N TYR A 122 10.51 2.62 12.95
CA TYR A 122 9.55 1.98 12.04
C TYR A 122 8.27 1.54 12.77
N TRP A 123 8.40 0.91 13.93
CA TRP A 123 7.25 0.51 14.76
C TRP A 123 6.43 1.72 15.24
N ILE A 124 7.10 2.80 15.66
CA ILE A 124 6.44 4.05 16.06
C ILE A 124 5.66 4.63 14.87
N ARG A 125 6.24 4.63 13.67
CA ARG A 125 5.60 5.11 12.44
C ARG A 125 4.40 4.27 12.05
N ALA A 126 4.51 2.95 12.11
CA ALA A 126 3.38 2.05 11.85
C ALA A 126 2.17 2.35 12.75
N HIS A 127 2.38 2.65 14.04
CA HIS A 127 1.27 2.96 14.95
C HIS A 127 0.75 4.39 14.83
N LYS A 128 1.59 5.35 14.44
CA LYS A 128 1.23 6.78 14.38
C LYS A 128 0.79 7.29 13.02
N GLU A 129 1.07 6.55 11.95
CA GLU A 129 0.70 6.96 10.60
C GLU A 129 -0.82 7.10 10.50
N SER A 130 -1.28 8.25 10.04
CA SER A 130 -2.70 8.61 9.97
C SER A 130 -3.24 8.62 8.54
N SER A 131 -2.41 8.40 7.54
CA SER A 131 -2.84 8.31 6.15
C SER A 131 -3.67 7.05 5.91
N ASP A 132 -4.88 7.24 5.36
CA ASP A 132 -5.75 6.14 4.89
C ASP A 132 -5.30 5.55 3.55
N PHE A 133 -4.19 6.03 2.98
CA PHE A 133 -3.74 5.66 1.65
C PHE A 133 -2.63 4.60 1.66
N GLY A 134 -2.63 3.68 2.62
CA GLY A 134 -1.74 2.49 2.58
C GLY A 134 -0.32 2.71 3.11
N VAL A 135 -0.03 3.84 3.76
CA VAL A 135 1.33 4.15 4.25
C VAL A 135 1.65 3.32 5.49
N ARG A 136 0.67 3.10 6.37
CA ARG A 136 0.79 2.25 7.56
C ARG A 136 1.18 0.83 7.18
N GLU A 137 0.50 0.29 6.19
CA GLU A 137 0.70 -1.03 5.59
C GLU A 137 2.11 -1.13 5.03
N SER A 138 2.61 -0.08 4.39
CA SER A 138 3.99 -0.05 3.86
C SER A 138 5.04 -0.16 4.97
N TRP A 139 4.82 0.49 6.13
CA TRP A 139 5.67 0.29 7.31
C TRP A 139 5.63 -1.16 7.80
N ALA A 140 4.42 -1.74 7.92
CA ALA A 140 4.23 -3.11 8.37
C ALA A 140 4.93 -4.12 7.44
N TYR A 141 4.73 -4.01 6.12
CA TYR A 141 5.40 -4.88 5.13
C TYR A 141 6.92 -4.81 5.25
N THR A 142 7.48 -3.62 5.49
CA THR A 142 8.93 -3.47 5.62
C THR A 142 9.45 -4.09 6.93
N LEU A 143 8.68 -4.02 8.01
CA LEU A 143 9.00 -4.68 9.29
C LEU A 143 8.95 -6.22 9.20
N LEU A 144 8.10 -6.76 8.33
CA LEU A 144 7.85 -8.21 8.16
C LEU A 144 9.11 -8.95 7.70
N ASN A 145 9.88 -8.40 6.77
CA ASN A 145 11.02 -9.10 6.18
C ASN A 145 12.10 -9.47 7.23
N THR A 146 12.33 -8.56 8.17
CA THR A 146 13.34 -8.69 9.24
C THR A 146 12.72 -8.94 10.61
N THR A 147 11.48 -9.41 10.67
CA THR A 147 10.75 -9.61 11.92
C THR A 147 11.36 -10.69 12.81
N ALA A 148 11.35 -10.46 14.12
CA ALA A 148 11.82 -11.39 15.13
C ALA A 148 10.65 -12.00 15.94
N LYS A 149 10.82 -13.20 16.46
CA LYS A 149 9.75 -13.94 17.18
C LYS A 149 9.25 -13.18 18.41
N GLU A 150 10.15 -12.46 19.07
CA GLU A 150 9.92 -11.68 20.29
C GLU A 150 9.02 -10.44 20.07
N GLU A 151 8.61 -10.20 18.82
CA GLU A 151 7.76 -9.06 18.45
C GLU A 151 6.28 -9.42 18.33
N LEU A 152 5.86 -10.59 18.82
CA LEU A 152 4.47 -11.03 18.83
C LEU A 152 3.53 -9.93 19.31
N ASP A 153 3.80 -9.34 20.48
CA ASP A 153 2.94 -8.29 21.05
C ASP A 153 2.81 -7.05 20.15
N LYS A 154 3.88 -6.69 19.43
CA LYS A 154 3.87 -5.54 18.50
C LYS A 154 3.07 -5.83 17.24
N TRP A 155 3.09 -7.07 16.77
CA TRP A 155 2.24 -7.48 15.65
C TRP A 155 0.77 -7.54 16.07
N MET A 156 0.50 -8.13 17.23
CA MET A 156 -0.85 -8.26 17.75
C MET A 156 -1.48 -6.90 18.09
N SER A 157 -0.68 -5.87 18.45
CA SER A 157 -1.21 -4.51 18.64
C SER A 157 -1.69 -3.86 17.34
N LEU A 158 -1.18 -4.27 16.17
CA LEU A 158 -1.64 -3.72 14.89
C LEU A 158 -3.02 -4.24 14.44
N VAL A 159 -3.56 -5.28 15.08
CA VAL A 159 -4.88 -5.86 14.73
C VAL A 159 -5.99 -4.81 14.75
N GLU A 160 -5.91 -3.84 15.68
CA GLU A 160 -6.94 -2.81 15.90
C GLU A 160 -7.20 -1.91 14.69
N TYR A 161 -6.24 -1.80 13.77
CA TYR A 161 -6.33 -0.90 12.61
C TYR A 161 -7.24 -1.44 11.50
N LYS A 162 -7.78 -2.66 11.62
CA LYS A 162 -8.72 -3.29 10.67
C LYS A 162 -8.29 -3.16 9.20
N SER A 163 -7.01 -3.37 8.93
CA SER A 163 -6.43 -3.33 7.59
C SER A 163 -6.10 -4.74 7.12
N ILE A 164 -6.62 -5.11 5.94
CA ILE A 164 -6.42 -6.42 5.31
C ILE A 164 -4.93 -6.70 5.11
N ASP A 165 -4.18 -5.73 4.59
CA ASP A 165 -2.73 -5.85 4.38
C ASP A 165 -1.96 -6.06 5.68
N ILE A 166 -2.37 -5.37 6.76
CA ILE A 166 -1.78 -5.57 8.09
C ILE A 166 -2.09 -6.99 8.58
N TRP A 167 -3.32 -7.47 8.41
CA TRP A 167 -3.71 -8.82 8.82
C TRP A 167 -2.97 -9.89 8.00
N ILE A 168 -2.71 -9.66 6.71
CA ILE A 168 -1.82 -10.51 5.90
C ILE A 168 -0.43 -10.55 6.52
N CYS A 169 0.15 -9.40 6.88
CA CYS A 169 1.46 -9.35 7.53
C CYS A 169 1.47 -10.13 8.85
N ILE A 170 0.44 -9.98 9.69
CA ILE A 170 0.31 -10.73 10.94
C ILE A 170 0.19 -12.23 10.66
N ASN A 171 -0.61 -12.64 9.68
CA ASN A 171 -0.78 -14.05 9.32
C ASN A 171 0.55 -14.67 8.88
N LEU A 172 1.31 -13.98 8.03
CA LEU A 172 2.64 -14.42 7.60
C LEU A 172 3.64 -14.49 8.76
N PHE A 173 3.60 -13.52 9.67
CA PHE A 173 4.41 -13.53 10.89
C PHE A 173 4.09 -14.74 11.78
N LEU A 174 2.80 -15.00 12.03
CA LEU A 174 2.34 -16.11 12.86
C LEU A 174 2.69 -17.46 12.24
N GLN A 175 2.43 -17.65 10.94
CA GLN A 175 2.80 -18.87 10.23
C GLN A 175 4.31 -19.16 10.31
N LYS A 176 5.16 -18.12 10.34
CA LYS A 176 6.61 -18.26 10.44
C LYS A 176 7.08 -18.71 11.83
N TYR A 177 6.49 -18.20 12.92
CA TYR A 177 7.04 -18.37 14.28
C TYR A 177 6.13 -19.09 15.28
N PHE A 178 4.84 -19.18 14.97
CA PHE A 178 3.77 -19.72 15.82
C PHE A 178 2.86 -20.62 14.98
N PRO A 179 3.33 -21.78 14.50
CA PRO A 179 2.58 -22.65 13.59
C PRO A 179 1.31 -23.27 14.21
N ASP A 180 1.14 -23.15 15.53
CA ASP A 180 -0.06 -23.52 16.27
C ASP A 180 -1.13 -22.41 16.31
N ALA A 181 -0.80 -21.19 15.84
CA ALA A 181 -1.75 -20.11 15.71
C ALA A 181 -2.80 -20.43 14.63
N PRO A 182 -4.08 -20.07 14.85
CA PRO A 182 -5.11 -20.21 13.82
C PRO A 182 -4.75 -19.44 12.55
N GLU A 183 -5.05 -20.03 11.40
CA GLU A 183 -4.94 -19.35 10.12
C GLU A 183 -6.06 -18.32 9.96
N MET A 184 -5.73 -17.17 9.35
CA MET A 184 -6.72 -16.16 8.97
C MET A 184 -7.20 -16.41 7.54
N ASP A 185 -8.50 -16.60 7.36
CA ASP A 185 -9.13 -16.67 6.03
C ASP A 185 -9.41 -15.26 5.51
N ILE A 186 -8.39 -14.65 4.89
CA ILE A 186 -8.42 -13.25 4.45
C ILE A 186 -8.99 -13.17 3.03
N LEU A 187 -10.17 -12.58 2.88
CA LEU A 187 -10.77 -12.30 1.58
C LEU A 187 -10.23 -10.98 0.98
N PRO A 188 -10.11 -10.85 -0.36
CA PRO A 188 -9.62 -9.62 -1.00
C PRO A 188 -10.51 -8.38 -0.82
N ASP A 189 -11.83 -8.58 -0.67
CA ASP A 189 -12.81 -7.52 -0.43
C ASP A 189 -13.86 -8.03 0.58
N PRO A 190 -13.48 -8.16 1.85
CA PRO A 190 -14.34 -8.71 2.88
C PRO A 190 -15.44 -7.71 3.24
N ASP A 191 -16.65 -8.21 3.44
CA ASP A 191 -17.72 -7.42 4.04
C ASP A 191 -17.26 -6.91 5.43
N PRO A 192 -17.28 -5.58 5.69
CA PRO A 192 -16.88 -5.01 6.97
C PRO A 192 -17.60 -5.64 8.18
N THR A 193 -18.80 -6.17 7.99
CA THR A 193 -19.59 -6.81 9.05
C THR A 193 -19.02 -8.15 9.50
N ILE A 194 -18.25 -8.83 8.65
CA ILE A 194 -17.63 -10.14 8.97
C ILE A 194 -16.13 -10.03 9.23
N MET A 195 -15.51 -8.87 9.00
CA MET A 195 -14.07 -8.68 9.17
C MET A 195 -13.55 -9.12 10.55
N ASP A 196 -14.29 -8.80 11.62
CA ASP A 196 -13.89 -9.17 12.99
C ASP A 196 -13.88 -10.69 13.21
N SER A 197 -14.65 -11.45 12.44
CA SER A 197 -14.69 -12.92 12.55
C SER A 197 -13.41 -13.60 12.03
N PHE A 198 -12.67 -12.95 11.12
CA PHE A 198 -11.42 -13.51 10.59
C PHE A 198 -10.29 -13.47 11.62
N ILE A 199 -10.28 -12.44 12.47
CA ILE A 199 -9.21 -12.23 13.44
C ILE A 199 -9.55 -12.77 14.84
N ALA A 200 -10.84 -12.99 15.14
CA ALA A 200 -11.27 -13.47 16.45
C ALA A 200 -10.56 -14.76 16.92
N PRO A 201 -10.38 -15.82 16.09
CA PRO A 201 -9.66 -17.02 16.52
C PRO A 201 -8.22 -16.74 16.93
N VAL A 202 -7.54 -15.87 16.18
CA VAL A 202 -6.14 -15.47 16.45
C VAL A 202 -6.06 -14.67 17.75
N LEU A 203 -6.99 -13.74 17.99
CA LEU A 203 -7.04 -12.97 19.23
C LEU A 203 -7.31 -13.86 20.45
N ASP A 204 -8.18 -14.85 20.32
CA ASP A 204 -8.46 -15.80 21.39
C ASP A 204 -7.26 -16.70 21.67
N TRP A 205 -6.59 -17.20 20.62
CA TRP A 205 -5.33 -17.93 20.76
C TRP A 205 -4.25 -17.09 21.46
N TYR A 206 -4.08 -15.83 21.04
CA TYR A 206 -3.09 -14.93 21.63
C TYR A 206 -3.36 -14.68 23.12
N LYS A 207 -4.61 -14.35 23.49
CA LYS A 207 -5.01 -14.15 24.91
C LYS A 207 -4.77 -15.38 25.76
N ASN A 208 -5.07 -16.58 25.24
CA ASN A 208 -4.92 -17.84 25.96
C ASN A 208 -3.44 -18.26 26.13
N ASN A 209 -2.53 -17.72 25.33
CA ASN A 209 -1.11 -18.04 25.38
C ASN A 209 -0.22 -16.88 25.85
N ASN A 210 -0.78 -15.69 26.13
CA ASN A 210 -0.05 -14.51 26.57
C ASN A 210 0.65 -14.63 27.95
N GLY A 211 0.56 -15.79 28.60
CA GLY A 211 1.34 -16.15 29.79
C GLY A 211 2.39 -17.24 29.54
N LYS A 212 2.60 -17.65 28.29
CA LYS A 212 3.52 -18.75 27.89
C LYS A 212 4.64 -18.30 26.95
N PHE A 213 4.58 -17.07 26.42
CA PHE A 213 5.54 -16.52 25.47
C PHE A 213 6.24 -15.29 26.05
#